data_AF-Q1NG26-F1
#
_entry.id   AF-Q1NG26-F1
#
_cell.length_a   1.000
_cell.length_b   1.000
_cell.length_c   1.000
_cell.angle_alpha   90.00
_cell.angle_beta   90.00
_cell.angle_gamma   90.00
#
_symmetry.space_group_name_H-M   'P 1'
#
loop_
_entity.id
_entity.type
_entity.pdbx_description
1 polymer ?
#
loop_
_entity_poly.entity_id
_entity_poly.type
_entity_poly.pdbx_seq_one_letter_code
_entity_poly.pdbx_strand_id
1 'polypeptide(L)' 'MKAFLKSDLFLRFLGGFAIGAVGMVMLQPDEPPMFSSTAVAATSTDGSAL' A
#
# COMPACT_ATOMS: atom_id res chain seq x y z
N MET A 1 -7.73 -12.34 -23.56
CA MET A 1 -8.20 -11.86 -22.23
C MET A 1 -8.67 -12.98 -21.29
N LYS A 2 -9.34 -14.06 -21.75
CA LYS A 2 -9.79 -15.15 -20.87
C LYS A 2 -8.66 -15.95 -20.19
N ALA A 3 -7.51 -16.08 -20.85
CA ALA A 3 -6.35 -16.81 -20.31
C ALA A 3 -5.73 -16.12 -19.07
N PHE A 4 -5.74 -14.79 -19.05
CA PHE A 4 -5.24 -14.00 -17.92
C PHE A 4 -6.15 -14.15 -16.68
N LEU A 5 -7.47 -14.19 -16.90
CA LEU A 5 -8.46 -14.42 -15.85
C LEU A 5 -8.40 -15.84 -15.23
N LYS A 6 -7.72 -16.77 -15.91
CA LYS A 6 -7.50 -18.14 -15.43
C LYS A 6 -6.10 -18.33 -14.83
N SER A 7 -5.28 -17.28 -14.83
CA SER A 7 -3.92 -17.31 -14.27
C SER A 7 -4.00 -17.37 -12.75
N ASP A 8 -3.33 -18.36 -12.17
CA ASP A 8 -3.20 -18.52 -10.73
C ASP A 8 -2.56 -17.28 -10.07
N LEU A 9 -1.54 -16.71 -10.70
CA LEU A 9 -0.88 -15.48 -10.23
C LEU A 9 -1.85 -14.29 -10.23
N PHE A 10 -2.65 -14.16 -11.29
CA PHE A 10 -3.64 -13.08 -11.38
C PHE A 10 -4.73 -13.22 -10.34
N LEU A 11 -5.24 -14.43 -10.11
CA LEU A 11 -6.28 -14.70 -9.12
C LEU A 11 -5.78 -14.50 -7.68
N ARG A 12 -4.54 -14.90 -7.39
CA ARG A 12 -3.88 -14.62 -6.10
C ARG A 12 -3.68 -13.13 -5.87
N PHE A 13 -3.22 -12.42 -6.90
CA PHE A 13 -3.09 -10.96 -6.87
C PHE A 13 -4.46 -10.30 -6.63
N LEU A 14 -5.48 -10.67 -7.40
CA LEU A 14 -6.82 -10.10 -7.31
C LEU A 14 -7.46 -10.37 -5.95
N GLY A 15 -7.30 -11.58 -5.41
CA GLY A 15 -7.77 -11.93 -4.07
C GLY A 15 -7.08 -11.12 -2.98
N GLY A 16 -5.74 -11.02 -3.03
CA GLY A 16 -4.98 -10.19 -2.09
C GLY A 16 -5.33 -8.71 -2.19
N PHE A 17 -5.50 -8.21 -3.41
CA PHE A 17 -5.94 -6.83 -3.67
C PHE A 17 -7.34 -6.57 -3.08
N ALA A 18 -8.31 -7.46 -3.32
CA ALA A 18 -9.66 -7.31 -2.79
C ALA A 18 -9.68 -7.31 -1.25
N ILE A 19 -8.93 -8.22 -0.62
CA ILE A 19 -8.78 -8.26 0.85
C ILE A 19 -8.13 -6.96 1.35
N GLY A 20 -7.05 -6.50 0.70
CA GLY A 20 -6.37 -5.26 1.05
C GLY A 20 -7.26 -4.02 0.94
N ALA A 21 -8.06 -3.93 -0.12
CA ALA A 21 -9.00 -2.83 -0.32
C ALA A 21 -10.10 -2.82 0.76
N VAL A 22 -10.68 -3.98 1.08
CA VAL A 22 -11.65 -4.09 2.17
C VAL A 22 -11.02 -3.70 3.50
N GLY A 23 -9.79 -4.14 3.77
CA GLY A 23 -9.05 -3.72 4.96
C GLY A 23 -8.88 -2.21 5.04
N MET A 24 -8.44 -1.58 3.94
CA MET A 24 -8.26 -0.12 3.88
C MET A 24 -9.56 0.64 4.16
N VAL A 25 -10.72 0.14 3.73
CA VAL A 25 -12.02 0.78 3.93
C VAL A 25 -12.59 0.51 5.33
N MET A 26 -12.55 -0.74 5.79
CA MET A 26 -13.13 -1.14 7.08
C MET A 26 -12.30 -0.68 8.28
N LEU A 27 -10.98 -0.52 8.10
CA LEU A 27 -10.07 -0.02 9.13
C LEU A 27 -9.78 1.48 8.97
N GLN A 28 -10.58 2.22 8.20
CA GLN A 28 -10.45 3.67 8.22
C GLN A 28 -10.80 4.17 9.64
N PRO A 29 -9.90 4.89 10.30
CA PRO A 29 -10.23 5.51 11.57
C PRO A 29 -11.29 6.58 11.35
N ASP A 30 -12.32 6.59 12.20
CA ASP A 30 -13.41 7.58 12.14
C ASP A 30 -12.92 9.01 12.39
N GLU A 31 -11.90 9.15 13.23
CA GLU A 31 -11.19 10.41 13.43
C GLU A 31 -9.98 10.43 12.47
N PRO A 32 -9.74 11.51 11.70
CA PRO A 32 -8.53 11.61 10.91
C PRO A 32 -7.33 11.37 11.83
N PRO A 33 -6.38 10.47 11.46
CA PRO A 33 -5.22 10.26 12.28
C PRO A 33 -4.56 11.62 12.47
N MET A 34 -4.30 12.00 13.72
CA MET A 34 -3.53 13.21 14.02
C MET A 34 -2.09 13.01 13.55
N PHE A 35 -1.88 12.99 12.23
CA PHE A 35 -0.59 13.12 11.60
C PHE A 35 -0.15 14.57 11.81
N SER A 36 0.28 14.87 13.03
CA SER A 36 0.90 16.16 13.40
C SER A 36 2.20 16.42 12.63
N SER A 37 2.65 15.51 11.78
CA SER A 37 3.84 15.67 10.98
C SER A 37 3.63 15.02 9.62
N THR A 38 3.67 15.81 8.56
CA THR A 38 3.79 15.33 7.19
C THR A 38 4.91 14.30 7.13
N ALA A 39 4.62 13.09 6.67
CA ALA A 39 5.65 12.07 6.50
C ALA A 39 6.65 12.54 5.44
N VAL A 40 7.85 12.95 5.90
CA VAL A 40 8.97 13.27 5.01
C VAL A 40 9.67 11.96 4.68
N ALA A 41 9.80 11.65 3.39
CA ALA A 41 10.62 10.53 2.94
C ALA A 41 12.06 10.76 3.41
N ALA A 42 12.58 9.88 4.26
CA ALA A 42 13.97 9.94 4.70
C ALA A 42 14.87 9.64 3.49
N THR A 43 15.40 10.67 2.85
CA THR A 43 16.49 10.52 1.88
C THR A 43 17.76 10.29 2.69
N SER A 44 18.39 9.12 2.54
CA SER A 44 19.73 8.88 3.06
C SER A 44 20.70 9.84 2.36
N THR A 45 21.02 10.97 3.00
CA THR A 45 22.18 11.76 2.62
C THR A 45 23.39 11.00 3.15
N ASP A 46 24.05 10.24 2.28
CA ASP A 46 25.43 9.80 2.53
C ASP A 46 26.30 11.06 2.64
N GLY A 47 26.52 11.49 3.88
CA GLY A 47 27.39 12.60 4.23
C GLY A 47 28.85 12.24 4.01
N SER A 48 29.28 12.13 2.75
CA SER A 48 30.67 12.29 2.38
C SER A 48 30.97 13.78 2.26
N ALA A 49 31.22 14.45 3.39
CA ALA A 49 31.82 15.77 3.41
C ALA A 49 33.22 15.66 4.05
N LEU A 50 34.20 16.04 3.23
CA LEU A 50 35.65 16.13 3.47
C LEU A 50 36.02 16.81 4.79
#